data_AF-A0A0P4W907-F1
#
_entry.id   AF-A0A0P4W907-F1
#
_cell.length_a   1.000
_cell.length_b   1.000
_cell.length_c   1.000
_cell.angle_alpha   90.00
_cell.angle_beta   90.00
_cell.angle_gamma   90.00
#
_symmetry.space_group_name_H-M   'P 1'
#
loop_
_entity.id
_entity.type
_entity.pdbx_description
1 polymer ?
#
loop_
_entity_poly.entity_id
_entity_poly.type
_entity_poly.pdbx_seq_one_letter_code
_entity_poly.pdbx_strand_id
1 'polypeptide(L)'
;MMASIEISPAWPAFPTRLMALPAVNDACGLAAHLYQRSKGYSQVGAALGVAENSLKTAVTKAAPLAEPLLRYAGHLKPLDEWACRRLDDVERMMPVVTKPSSEVRQ
;
A
#
# COMPACT_ATOMS: atom_id res chain seq x y z
N MET A 1 12.70 -13.72 7.19
CA MET A 1 12.06 -13.26 8.45
C MET A 1 11.24 -12.04 8.12
N MET A 2 9.92 -12.20 7.97
CA MET A 2 9.00 -11.09 7.77
C MET A 2 8.86 -10.37 9.12
N ALA A 3 9.15 -9.08 9.16
CA ALA A 3 8.84 -8.27 10.33
C ALA A 3 7.33 -8.19 10.42
N SER A 4 6.74 -8.98 11.32
CA SER A 4 5.36 -8.81 11.77
C SER A 4 5.24 -7.43 12.38
N ILE A 5 4.75 -6.51 11.56
CA ILE A 5 4.29 -5.22 12.00
C ILE A 5 2.93 -5.48 12.64
N GLU A 6 2.92 -5.63 13.97
CA GLU A 6 1.66 -5.57 14.72
C GLU A 6 1.11 -4.15 14.61
N ILE A 7 0.06 -3.98 13.80
CA ILE A 7 -0.76 -2.77 13.79
C ILE A 7 -2.22 -3.15 14.02
N SER A 8 -2.78 -2.68 15.12
CA SER A 8 -4.22 -2.39 15.27
C SER A 8 -4.38 -1.37 16.42
N PRO A 9 -5.19 -0.31 16.22
CA PRO A 9 -6.63 -0.48 16.17
C PRO A 9 -7.18 -0.13 14.78
N ALA A 10 -7.68 -1.16 14.09
CA ALA A 10 -8.36 -1.14 12.80
C ALA A 10 -7.66 -0.30 11.72
N TRP A 11 -6.79 -0.94 10.94
CA TRP A 11 -6.48 -0.44 9.60
C TRP A 11 -7.78 -0.11 8.86
N PRO A 12 -7.83 0.98 8.08
CA PRO A 12 -8.99 1.28 7.26
C PRO A 12 -9.30 0.08 6.35
N ALA A 13 -10.60 -0.20 6.15
CA ALA A 13 -11.03 -1.34 5.35
C ALA A 13 -10.64 -1.15 3.87
N PHE A 14 -10.59 0.10 3.40
CA PHE A 14 -10.32 0.42 2.00
C PHE A 14 -8.94 -0.05 1.52
N PRO A 15 -7.79 0.28 2.16
CA PRO A 15 -6.49 -0.22 1.74
C PRO A 15 -6.42 -1.75 1.70
N THR A 16 -7.03 -2.42 2.68
CA THR A 16 -7.09 -3.89 2.73
C THR A 16 -7.85 -4.44 1.52
N ARG A 17 -9.02 -3.88 1.20
CA ARG A 17 -9.82 -4.27 0.03
C ARG A 17 -9.13 -3.95 -1.29
N LEU A 18 -8.52 -2.78 -1.40
CA LEU A 18 -7.79 -2.35 -2.59
C LEU A 18 -6.62 -3.30 -2.89
N MET A 19 -5.86 -3.69 -1.88
CA MET A 19 -4.77 -4.65 -2.02
C MET A 19 -5.25 -6.09 -2.29
N ALA A 20 -6.50 -6.42 -1.92
CA ALA A 20 -7.09 -7.72 -2.25
C ALA A 20 -7.49 -7.85 -3.73
N LEU A 21 -7.56 -6.74 -4.48
CA LEU A 21 -7.79 -6.80 -5.92
C LEU A 21 -6.58 -7.42 -6.63
N PRO A 22 -6.77 -8.49 -7.42
CA PRO A 22 -5.66 -9.19 -8.07
C PRO A 22 -4.79 -8.27 -8.93
N ALA A 23 -5.41 -7.38 -9.71
CA ALA A 23 -4.69 -6.43 -10.55
C ALA A 23 -3.78 -5.48 -9.75
N VAL A 24 -4.24 -5.03 -8.59
CA VAL A 24 -3.47 -4.13 -7.72
C VAL A 24 -2.34 -4.91 -7.06
N ASN A 25 -2.64 -6.09 -6.51
CA ASN A 25 -1.64 -6.94 -5.88
C ASN A 25 -0.53 -7.34 -6.85
N ASP A 26 -0.88 -7.75 -8.07
CA ASP A 26 0.08 -8.12 -9.12
C ASP A 26 0.94 -6.92 -9.54
N ALA A 27 0.33 -5.74 -9.71
CA ALA A 27 1.06 -4.51 -10.04
C ALA A 27 2.04 -4.11 -8.93
N CYS A 28 1.61 -4.18 -7.67
CA CYS A 28 2.47 -3.95 -6.51
C CYS A 28 3.61 -4.98 -6.44
N GLY A 29 3.32 -6.26 -6.68
CA GLY A 29 4.32 -7.32 -6.73
C GLY A 29 5.35 -7.10 -7.83
N LEU A 30 4.90 -6.73 -9.03
CA LEU A 30 5.79 -6.39 -10.15
C LEU A 30 6.66 -5.17 -9.85
N ALA A 31 6.07 -4.11 -9.31
CA ALA A 31 6.80 -2.91 -8.92
C ALA A 31 7.86 -3.23 -7.85
N ALA A 32 7.50 -4.01 -6.83
CA ALA A 32 8.44 -4.46 -5.80
C ALA A 32 9.57 -5.31 -6.39
N HIS A 33 9.26 -6.23 -7.32
CA HIS A 33 10.27 -7.05 -7.99
C HIS A 33 11.24 -6.20 -8.83
N LEU A 34 10.74 -5.27 -9.65
CA LEU A 34 11.57 -4.37 -10.44
C LEU A 34 12.43 -3.48 -9.55
N TYR A 35 11.87 -3.00 -8.44
CA TYR A 35 12.62 -2.25 -7.46
C TYR A 35 13.76 -3.07 -6.84
N GLN A 36 13.47 -4.29 -6.36
CA GLN A 36 14.51 -5.19 -5.83
C GLN A 36 15.60 -5.50 -6.87
N ARG A 37 15.21 -5.70 -8.13
CA ARG A 37 16.15 -5.88 -9.24
C ARG A 37 17.05 -4.65 -9.43
N SER A 38 16.48 -3.44 -9.38
CA SER A 38 17.26 -2.19 -9.49
C SER A 38 18.23 -1.99 -8.33
N LYS A 39 17.87 -2.47 -7.14
CA LYS A 39 18.72 -2.43 -5.95
C LYS A 39 19.92 -3.38 -6.01
N GLY A 40 19.87 -4.42 -6.86
CA GLY A 40 20.98 -5.35 -7.09
C GLY A 40 22.21 -4.71 -7.77
N TYR A 41 22.06 -3.56 -8.43
CA TYR A 41 23.18 -2.81 -9.00
C TYR A 41 23.87 -1.98 -7.92
N SER A 42 25.16 -2.19 -7.67
CA SER A 42 25.88 -1.64 -6.49
C SER A 42 25.76 -0.12 -6.32
N GLN A 43 25.89 0.65 -7.41
CA GLN A 43 25.82 2.12 -7.38
C GLN A 43 24.40 2.64 -7.11
N VAL A 44 23.40 2.04 -7.75
CA VAL A 44 21.98 2.44 -7.61
C VAL A 44 21.41 1.94 -6.28
N GLY A 45 21.77 0.73 -5.87
CA GLY A 45 21.33 0.10 -4.63
C GLY A 45 21.79 0.84 -3.39
N ALA A 46 23.00 1.41 -3.39
CA ALA A 46 23.49 2.24 -2.30
C ALA A 46 22.66 3.53 -2.16
N ALA A 47 22.40 4.23 -3.27
CA ALA A 47 21.57 5.45 -3.27
C ALA A 47 20.13 5.16 -2.83
N LEU A 48 19.53 4.07 -3.36
CA LEU A 48 18.20 3.61 -2.96
C LEU A 48 18.15 3.22 -1.48
N GLY A 49 19.17 2.53 -0.96
CA GLY A 49 19.25 2.18 0.45
C GLY A 49 19.34 3.39 1.38
N VAL A 50 20.09 4.42 0.98
CA VAL A 50 20.11 5.70 1.71
C VAL A 50 18.73 6.36 1.71
N ALA A 51 18.05 6.39 0.56
CA ALA A 51 16.71 6.97 0.44
C ALA A 51 15.66 6.21 1.28
N GLU A 52 15.69 4.87 1.26
CA GLU A 52 14.82 4.05 2.11
C GLU A 52 15.08 4.31 3.60
N ASN A 53 16.35 4.34 4.00
CA ASN A 53 16.73 4.53 5.40
C ASN A 53 16.41 5.94 5.89
N SER A 54 16.58 6.96 5.05
CA SER A 54 16.21 8.34 5.40
C SER A 54 14.70 8.47 5.54
N LEU A 55 13.92 7.90 4.63
CA LEU A 55 12.46 7.87 4.72
C LEU A 55 11.99 7.10 5.96
N LYS A 56 12.54 5.91 6.21
CA LYS A 56 12.22 5.10 7.39
C LYS A 56 12.51 5.88 8.68
N THR A 57 13.65 6.57 8.72
CA THR A 57 14.03 7.40 9.87
C THR A 57 13.09 8.60 10.03
N ALA A 58 12.76 9.29 8.95
CA ALA A 58 11.84 10.42 8.95
C ALA A 58 10.45 10.00 9.44
N VAL A 59 9.90 8.90 8.90
CA VAL A 59 8.60 8.36 9.31
C VAL A 59 8.63 7.92 10.77
N THR A 60 9.67 7.21 11.22
CA THR A 60 9.78 6.77 12.62
C THR A 60 9.84 7.96 13.58
N LYS A 61 10.56 9.04 13.21
CA LYS A 61 10.64 10.27 14.00
C LYS A 61 9.35 11.09 13.95
N ALA A 62 8.63 11.06 12.83
CA ALA A 62 7.37 11.77 12.65
C ALA A 62 6.17 11.02 13.25
N ALA A 63 6.23 9.69 13.38
CA ALA A 63 5.17 8.86 13.93
C ALA A 63 4.62 9.36 15.28
N PRO A 64 5.44 9.69 16.31
CA PRO A 64 4.92 10.22 17.57
C PRO A 64 4.30 11.63 17.42
N LEU A 65 4.74 12.41 16.43
CA LEU A 65 4.17 13.73 16.12
C LEU A 65 2.85 13.62 15.33
N ALA A 66 2.64 12.50 14.65
CA ALA A 66 1.41 12.19 13.93
C ALA A 66 0.34 11.56 14.83
N GLU A 67 0.65 11.19 16.07
CA GLU A 67 -0.30 10.64 17.06
C GLU A 67 -1.59 11.48 17.19
N PRO A 68 -1.56 12.83 17.25
CA PRO A 68 -2.79 13.64 17.30
C PRO A 68 -3.59 13.56 16.00
N LEU A 69 -2.91 13.45 14.85
CA LEU A 69 -3.55 13.27 13.54
C LEU A 69 -4.14 11.86 13.40
N LEU A 70 -3.52 10.84 14.00
CA LEU A 70 -4.05 9.47 14.06
C LEU A 70 -5.28 9.36 14.97
N ARG A 71 -5.34 10.15 16.06
CA ARG A 71 -6.57 10.30 16.85
C ARG A 71 -7.68 10.98 16.04
N TYR A 72 -7.33 11.99 15.26
CA TYR A 72 -8.24 12.58 14.27
C TYR A 72 -8.57 11.58 13.14
N ALA A 73 -7.69 10.61 12.85
CA ALA A 73 -7.93 9.53 11.90
C ALA A 73 -9.05 8.58 12.36
N GLY A 74 -9.37 8.54 13.66
CA GLY A 74 -10.62 7.94 14.14
C GLY A 74 -11.87 8.56 13.50
N HIS A 75 -11.81 9.82 13.07
CA HIS A 75 -12.84 10.49 12.27
C HIS A 75 -12.71 10.27 10.75
N LEU A 76 -11.75 9.47 10.27
CA LEU A 76 -11.65 9.09 8.85
C LEU A 76 -12.52 7.89 8.51
N LYS A 77 -13.26 7.31 9.46
CA LYS A 77 -14.24 6.26 9.19
C LYS A 77 -15.21 6.64 8.04
N PRO A 78 -15.76 7.86 7.95
CA PRO A 78 -16.58 8.26 6.79
C PRO A 78 -15.79 8.30 5.49
N LEU A 79 -14.50 8.63 5.52
CA LEU A 79 -13.64 8.62 4.34
C LEU A 79 -13.33 7.18 3.90
N ASP A 80 -13.07 6.28 4.84
CA ASP A 80 -12.86 4.86 4.59
C ASP A 80 -14.11 4.20 4.00
N GLU A 81 -15.28 4.49 4.58
CA GLU A 81 -16.58 4.06 4.06
C GLU A 81 -16.84 4.63 2.67
N TRP A 82 -16.57 5.92 2.45
CA TRP A 82 -16.70 6.56 1.15
C TRP A 82 -15.77 5.88 0.12
N ALA A 83 -14.50 5.66 0.46
CA ALA A 83 -13.53 5.02 -0.42
C ALA A 83 -13.93 3.57 -0.75
N CYS A 84 -14.45 2.81 0.23
CA CYS A 84 -15.03 1.49 -0.01
C CYS A 84 -16.20 1.55 -0.99
N ARG A 85 -17.15 2.47 -0.83
CA ARG A 85 -18.28 2.63 -1.77
C ARG A 85 -17.80 2.99 -3.18
N ARG A 86 -16.77 3.82 -3.29
CA ARG A 86 -16.16 4.14 -4.59
C ARG A 86 -15.47 2.94 -5.22
N LEU A 87 -14.85 2.10 -4.39
CA LEU A 87 -14.31 0.82 -4.85
C LEU A 87 -15.41 -0.10 -5.38
N ASP A 88 -16.55 -0.18 -4.67
CA ASP A 88 -17.73 -0.95 -5.12
C ASP A 88 -18.25 -0.44 -6.49
N ASP A 89 -18.31 0.88 -6.68
CA ASP A 89 -18.69 1.48 -7.97
C ASP A 89 -17.74 1.06 -9.10
N VAL A 90 -16.42 1.05 -8.84
CA VAL A 90 -15.41 0.62 -9.82
C VAL A 90 -15.54 -0.85 -10.13
N GLU A 91 -15.72 -1.71 -9.13
CA GLU A 91 -15.93 -3.14 -9.33
C GLU A 91 -17.20 -3.42 -10.16
N ARG A 92 -18.27 -2.64 -9.97
CA ARG A 92 -19.50 -2.74 -10.76
C ARG A 92 -19.32 -2.24 -12.20
N MET A 93 -18.64 -1.11 -12.40
CA MET A 93 -18.45 -0.52 -13.73
C MET A 93 -17.41 -1.29 -14.56
N MET A 94 -16.40 -1.86 -13.90
CA MET A 94 -15.28 -2.55 -14.51
C MET A 94 -15.04 -3.90 -13.82
N PRO A 95 -15.90 -4.91 -14.05
CA PRO A 95 -15.79 -6.23 -13.40
C PRO A 95 -14.48 -6.95 -13.68
N VAL A 96 -13.76 -6.52 -14.71
CA VAL A 96 -12.42 -7.02 -15.05
C VAL A 96 -11.40 -6.80 -13.94
N VAL A 97 -11.60 -5.82 -13.05
CA VAL A 97 -10.67 -5.51 -11.95
C VAL A 97 -10.63 -6.61 -10.88
N THR A 98 -11.67 -7.43 -10.78
CA THR A 98 -11.74 -8.56 -9.84
C THR A 98 -11.13 -9.83 -10.42
N LYS A 99 -10.79 -9.84 -11.72
CA LYS A 99 -10.14 -10.97 -12.37
C LYS A 99 -8.61 -10.91 -12.18
N PRO A 100 -7.94 -12.08 -12.12
CA PRO A 100 -6.49 -12.14 -12.15
C PRO A 100 -5.91 -11.49 -13.41
N SER A 101 -4.75 -10.84 -13.29
CA SER A 101 -4.12 -10.14 -14.43
C SER A 101 -3.78 -11.07 -15.59
N SER A 102 -3.61 -12.37 -15.34
CA SER A 102 -3.40 -13.41 -16.34
C SER A 102 -4.63 -13.67 -17.22
N GLU A 103 -5.84 -13.47 -16.71
CA GLU A 103 -7.09 -13.74 -17.43
C GLU A 103 -7.57 -12.54 -18.27
N VAL A 104 -7.05 -11.35 -17.98
CA VAL A 104 -7.38 -10.10 -18.67
C VAL A 104 -6.48 -9.85 -19.89
N ARG A 105 -5.28 -10.46 -19.92
CA ARG A 105 -4.26 -10.26 -20.96
C ARG A 105 -4.53 -11.08 -22.24
N GLN A 106 -5.79 -11.36 -22.57
CA GLN A 106 -6.15 -12.02 -23.85
C GLN A 106 -6.31 -11.00 -24.98
#